data_AF-A0A5Y2LHF1-F1
#
_entry.id   AF-A0A5Y2LHF1-F1
#
_cell.length_a   1.000
_cell.length_b   1.000
_cell.length_c   1.000
_cell.angle_alpha   90.00
_cell.angle_beta   90.00
_cell.angle_gamma   90.00
#
_symmetry.space_group_name_H-M   'P 1'
#
loop_
_entity.id
_entity.type
_entity.pdbx_description
1 polymer ?
#
loop_
_entity_poly.entity_id
_entity_poly.type
_entity_poly.pdbx_seq_one_letter_code
_entity_poly.pdbx_strand_id
1 'polypeptide(L)'
;MLDPNLLRNEPDAVAEKLARRGFKLDVDKLRALEERRKVLQVNTENLQAERNSRSKSIGQAKARGEDIEPLRLEVNKLGEELDAAKAELDTLLAEIRDIALTIPNLPADEVPVGKDENDNVEVSRWGTPREFDFEIRDHVTLGEMHSGLDFAAAVKLTGSRFVVMKGQIARMHRALSQFMLDLHTEQHGYSENYVPYLVNHDTLYGTGQLPKFAGDLFHTRPLEEEADSSNYALIPTAEVPLTNLVRDEIIDEDQLPIKMTAHTPCFRSEAGSYGRDTRGLIRMHQFDKVEMVQIVRPEDSMAALEEMTGHAEKVLQLLGLPYRKIILCTGDMGFGACKTYDLEVWVPAQNTYREISSCSNVWDFQARRMQARCRSKPDKKTRLVHTLNGSGLAVGRTLVAVMENYQQADGRIEVPEVLRPYMNGLEYIG
;
A
#
# COMPACT_ATOMS: atom_id res chain seq x y z
N MET A 1 -6.47 9.23 0.85
CA MET A 1 -7.72 9.96 1.13
C MET A 1 -8.00 10.84 -0.06
N LEU A 2 -9.26 11.01 -0.45
CA LEU A 2 -9.66 11.95 -1.50
C LEU A 2 -9.51 13.41 -1.04
N ASP A 3 -9.52 14.35 -1.98
CA ASP A 3 -9.54 15.77 -1.67
C ASP A 3 -10.83 16.13 -0.88
N PRO A 4 -10.71 16.68 0.34
CA PRO A 4 -11.87 17.16 1.10
C PRO A 4 -12.69 18.21 0.36
N ASN A 5 -12.06 19.05 -0.49
CA ASN A 5 -12.77 20.04 -1.28
C ASN A 5 -13.68 19.38 -2.32
N LEU A 6 -13.19 18.32 -2.97
CA LEU A 6 -13.95 17.53 -3.94
C LEU A 6 -15.14 16.83 -3.26
N LEU A 7 -14.90 16.22 -2.08
CA LEU A 7 -15.95 15.56 -1.29
C LEU A 7 -17.06 16.52 -0.82
N ARG A 8 -16.74 17.79 -0.58
CA ARG A 8 -17.71 18.79 -0.10
C ARG A 8 -18.50 19.44 -1.23
N ASN A 9 -17.83 19.78 -2.33
CA ASN A 9 -18.44 20.60 -3.38
C ASN A 9 -19.01 19.76 -4.54
N GLU A 10 -18.46 18.57 -4.78
CA GLU A 10 -18.83 17.70 -5.90
C GLU A 10 -19.12 16.25 -5.47
N PRO A 11 -19.86 16.01 -4.36
CA PRO A 11 -20.04 14.66 -3.81
C PRO A 11 -20.75 13.69 -4.77
N ASP A 12 -21.65 14.18 -5.62
CA ASP A 12 -22.37 13.32 -6.58
C ASP A 12 -21.45 12.81 -7.69
N ALA A 13 -20.55 13.66 -8.20
CA ALA A 13 -19.56 13.27 -9.20
C ALA A 13 -18.55 12.26 -8.63
N VAL A 14 -18.14 12.47 -7.37
CA VAL A 14 -17.32 11.50 -6.63
C VAL A 14 -18.06 10.16 -6.46
N ALA A 15 -19.35 10.21 -6.08
CA ALA A 15 -20.17 9.01 -5.91
C ALA A 15 -20.32 8.23 -7.22
N GLU A 16 -20.51 8.92 -8.35
CA GLU A 16 -20.59 8.27 -9.68
C GLU A 16 -19.30 7.52 -10.02
N LYS A 17 -18.13 8.15 -9.81
CA LYS A 17 -16.83 7.50 -10.07
C LYS A 17 -16.59 6.31 -9.12
N LEU A 18 -16.95 6.43 -7.85
CA LEU A 18 -16.81 5.35 -6.86
C LEU A 18 -17.77 4.18 -7.13
N ALA A 19 -18.96 4.44 -7.67
CA ALA A 19 -19.93 3.41 -8.03
C ALA A 19 -19.38 2.46 -9.10
N ARG A 20 -18.49 2.94 -9.99
CA ARG A 20 -17.79 2.09 -10.98
C ARG A 20 -16.93 1.03 -10.31
N ARG A 21 -16.46 1.27 -9.08
CA ARG A 21 -15.69 0.32 -8.25
C ARG A 21 -16.57 -0.54 -7.33
N GLY A 22 -17.89 -0.47 -7.48
CA GLY A 22 -18.83 -1.12 -6.56
C GLY A 22 -18.90 -0.47 -5.17
N PHE A 23 -18.32 0.73 -4.98
CA PHE A 23 -18.40 1.45 -3.71
C PHE A 23 -19.56 2.45 -3.72
N LYS A 24 -20.48 2.33 -2.75
CA LYS A 24 -21.59 3.27 -2.57
C LYS A 24 -21.21 4.33 -1.54
N LEU A 25 -20.96 5.56 -2.01
CA LEU A 25 -20.78 6.72 -1.13
C LEU A 25 -22.14 7.17 -0.55
N ASP A 26 -22.22 7.31 0.77
CA ASP A 26 -23.37 7.88 1.46
C ASP A 26 -23.33 9.42 1.39
N VAL A 27 -23.77 9.95 0.26
CA VAL A 27 -23.77 11.39 -0.04
C VAL A 27 -24.67 12.16 0.93
N ASP A 28 -25.82 11.60 1.31
CA ASP A 28 -26.78 12.27 2.19
C ASP A 28 -26.21 12.43 3.60
N LYS A 29 -25.56 11.38 4.14
CA LYS A 29 -24.86 11.47 5.42
C LYS A 29 -23.73 12.51 5.35
N LEU A 30 -22.93 12.50 4.29
CA LEU A 30 -21.80 13.44 4.16
C LEU A 30 -22.27 14.90 4.07
N ARG A 31 -23.34 15.17 3.31
CA ARG A 31 -23.98 16.50 3.25
C ARG A 31 -24.53 16.94 4.60
N ALA A 32 -25.23 16.06 5.31
CA ALA A 32 -25.79 16.38 6.62
C ALA A 32 -24.70 16.76 7.64
N LEU A 33 -23.57 16.01 7.65
CA LEU A 33 -22.43 16.31 8.51
C LEU A 33 -21.74 17.62 8.11
N GLU A 34 -21.57 17.88 6.81
CA GLU A 34 -20.93 19.12 6.33
C GLU A 34 -21.78 20.37 6.62
N GLU A 35 -23.12 20.29 6.50
CA GLU A 35 -24.01 21.39 6.88
C GLU A 35 -23.96 21.68 8.39
N ARG A 36 -23.98 20.63 9.23
CA ARG A 36 -23.77 20.78 10.68
C ARG A 36 -22.41 21.41 10.98
N ARG A 37 -21.35 21.01 10.27
CA ARG A 37 -20.00 21.55 10.45
C ARG A 37 -19.95 23.04 10.12
N LYS A 38 -20.60 23.48 9.03
CA LYS A 38 -20.70 24.91 8.68
C LYS A 38 -21.36 25.72 9.78
N VAL A 39 -22.49 25.23 10.33
CA VAL A 39 -23.20 25.91 11.42
C VAL A 39 -22.34 26.02 12.68
N LEU A 40 -21.71 24.92 13.11
CA LEU A 40 -20.83 24.91 14.27
C LEU A 40 -19.58 25.78 14.08
N GLN A 41 -19.00 25.79 12.88
CA GLN A 41 -17.87 26.63 12.54
C GLN A 41 -18.22 28.11 12.70
N VAL A 42 -19.33 28.56 12.11
CA VAL A 42 -19.80 29.96 12.21
C VAL A 42 -20.11 30.32 13.67
N ASN A 43 -20.77 29.42 14.42
CA ASN A 43 -21.04 29.65 15.84
C ASN A 43 -19.74 29.81 16.66
N THR A 44 -18.75 28.94 16.43
CA THR A 44 -17.44 28.99 17.09
C THR A 44 -16.70 30.29 16.77
N GLU A 45 -16.73 30.74 15.51
CA GLU A 45 -16.12 32.00 15.08
C GLU A 45 -16.81 33.22 15.71
N ASN A 46 -18.15 33.20 15.80
CA ASN A 46 -18.93 34.26 16.45
C ASN A 46 -18.62 34.34 17.96
N LEU A 47 -18.65 33.21 18.67
CA LEU A 47 -18.30 33.14 20.10
C LEU A 47 -16.86 33.60 20.34
N GLN A 48 -15.92 33.20 19.48
CA GLN A 48 -14.53 33.64 19.56
C GLN A 48 -14.38 35.16 19.36
N ALA A 49 -15.11 35.72 18.39
CA ALA A 49 -15.13 37.17 18.14
C ALA A 49 -15.74 37.94 19.31
N GLU A 50 -16.87 37.46 19.85
CA GLU A 50 -17.53 38.09 20.99
C GLU A 50 -16.67 38.03 22.26
N ARG A 51 -16.11 36.86 22.60
CA ARG A 51 -15.18 36.71 23.73
C ARG A 51 -14.00 37.68 23.61
N ASN A 52 -13.40 37.81 22.42
CA ASN A 52 -12.29 38.72 22.17
C ASN A 52 -12.70 40.19 22.33
N SER A 53 -13.89 40.56 21.87
CA SER A 53 -14.45 41.91 22.02
C SER A 53 -14.69 42.25 23.50
N ARG A 54 -15.38 41.36 24.24
CA ARG A 54 -15.66 41.53 25.67
C ARG A 54 -14.38 41.57 26.52
N SER A 55 -13.38 40.76 26.18
CA SER A 55 -12.07 40.79 26.83
C SER A 55 -11.35 42.14 26.66
N LYS A 56 -11.47 42.78 25.48
CA LYS A 56 -10.95 44.14 25.26
C LYS A 56 -11.73 45.16 26.09
N SER A 57 -13.05 45.03 26.19
CA SER A 57 -13.89 45.91 27.02
C SER A 57 -13.53 45.85 28.51
N ILE A 58 -13.15 44.68 29.04
CA ILE A 58 -12.62 44.55 30.41
C ILE A 58 -11.38 45.43 30.61
N GLY A 59 -10.41 45.38 29.68
CA GLY A 59 -9.20 46.19 29.75
C GLY A 59 -9.50 47.70 29.74
N GLN A 60 -10.48 48.12 28.94
CA GLN A 60 -10.91 49.51 28.86
C GLN A 60 -11.67 49.96 30.13
N ALA A 61 -12.59 49.14 30.64
CA ALA A 61 -13.33 49.42 31.88
C ALA A 61 -12.40 49.49 33.10
N LYS A 62 -11.42 48.58 33.18
CA LYS A 62 -10.36 48.60 34.20
C LYS A 62 -9.54 49.89 34.15
N ALA A 63 -9.22 50.40 32.95
CA ALA A 63 -8.50 51.66 32.78
C ALA A 63 -9.34 52.89 33.20
N ARG A 64 -10.67 52.80 33.12
CA ARG A 64 -11.61 53.85 33.57
C ARG A 64 -11.99 53.74 35.05
N GLY A 65 -11.53 52.70 35.77
CA GLY A 65 -11.86 52.47 37.17
C GLY A 65 -13.30 51.98 37.40
N GLU A 66 -13.93 51.40 36.38
CA GLU A 66 -15.27 50.82 36.44
C GLU A 66 -15.25 49.42 37.08
N ASP A 67 -16.39 48.96 37.61
CA ASP A 67 -16.55 47.58 38.05
C ASP A 67 -16.53 46.62 36.85
N ILE A 68 -15.56 45.70 36.87
CA ILE A 68 -15.32 44.73 35.80
C ILE A 68 -15.93 43.36 36.10
N GLU A 69 -16.47 43.13 37.29
CA GLU A 69 -16.96 41.82 37.69
C GLU A 69 -18.10 41.30 36.78
N PRO A 70 -19.06 42.13 36.33
CA PRO A 70 -20.08 41.70 35.37
C PRO A 70 -19.50 41.27 34.02
N LEU A 71 -18.52 42.04 33.51
CA LEU A 71 -17.84 41.72 32.24
C LEU A 71 -16.97 40.46 32.38
N ARG A 72 -16.36 40.22 33.54
CA ARG A 72 -15.57 39.03 33.82
C ARG A 72 -16.43 37.77 33.82
N LEU A 73 -17.62 37.82 34.43
CA LEU A 73 -18.60 36.73 34.39
C LEU A 73 -19.08 36.44 32.97
N GLU A 74 -19.35 37.48 32.17
CA GLU A 74 -19.75 37.35 30.77
C GLU A 74 -18.65 36.68 29.92
N VAL A 75 -17.38 37.10 30.08
CA VAL A 75 -16.24 36.48 29.38
C VAL A 75 -16.01 35.03 29.79
N ASN A 76 -16.17 34.71 31.08
CA ASN A 76 -16.03 33.33 31.55
C ASN A 76 -17.11 32.43 30.93
N LYS A 77 -18.37 32.88 30.92
CA LYS A 77 -19.48 32.15 30.29
C LYS A 77 -19.25 31.94 28.78
N LEU A 78 -18.83 32.99 28.06
CA LEU A 78 -18.44 32.88 26.64
C LEU A 78 -17.25 31.93 26.43
N GLY A 79 -16.35 31.84 27.41
CA GLY A 79 -15.27 30.86 27.43
C GLY A 79 -15.79 29.43 27.48
N GLU A 80 -16.69 29.13 28.42
CA GLU A 80 -17.31 27.82 28.56
C GLU A 80 -18.13 27.42 27.31
N GLU A 81 -18.92 28.34 26.76
CA GLU A 81 -19.69 28.11 25.54
C GLU A 81 -18.78 27.87 24.32
N LEU A 82 -17.69 28.63 24.20
CA LEU A 82 -16.72 28.47 23.13
C LEU A 82 -15.97 27.13 23.23
N ASP A 83 -15.57 26.73 24.44
CA ASP A 83 -14.86 25.46 24.65
C ASP A 83 -15.79 24.27 24.35
N ALA A 84 -17.07 24.35 24.71
CA ALA A 84 -18.08 23.37 24.33
C ALA A 84 -18.31 23.32 22.81
N ALA A 85 -18.43 24.47 22.15
CA ALA A 85 -18.61 24.54 20.69
C ALA A 85 -17.40 23.97 19.93
N LYS A 86 -16.17 24.22 20.42
CA LYS A 86 -14.94 23.63 19.88
C LYS A 86 -14.93 22.10 20.04
N ALA A 87 -15.26 21.59 21.22
CA ALA A 87 -15.30 20.15 21.46
C ALA A 87 -16.33 19.43 20.57
N GLU A 88 -17.50 20.04 20.37
CA GLU A 88 -18.51 19.51 19.45
C GLU A 88 -18.02 19.54 17.99
N LEU A 89 -17.41 20.66 17.56
CA LEU A 89 -16.83 20.78 16.22
C LEU A 89 -15.71 19.77 15.98
N ASP A 90 -14.81 19.56 16.94
CA ASP A 90 -13.71 18.60 16.84
C ASP A 90 -14.24 17.16 16.74
N THR A 91 -15.28 16.83 17.52
CA THR A 91 -15.96 15.52 17.43
C THR A 91 -16.58 15.31 16.04
N LEU A 92 -17.24 16.34 15.50
CA LEU A 92 -17.84 16.28 14.17
C LEU A 92 -16.79 16.17 13.05
N LEU A 93 -15.67 16.91 13.18
CA LEU A 93 -14.54 16.82 12.25
C LEU A 93 -13.91 15.42 12.28
N ALA A 94 -13.82 14.79 13.44
CA ALA A 94 -13.38 13.40 13.58
C ALA A 94 -14.33 12.44 12.87
N GLU A 95 -15.65 12.57 13.05
CA GLU A 95 -16.63 11.73 12.33
C GLU A 95 -16.53 11.87 10.80
N ILE A 96 -16.40 13.09 10.30
CA ILE A 96 -16.21 13.36 8.86
C ILE A 96 -14.90 12.73 8.37
N ARG A 97 -13.81 12.89 9.15
CA ARG A 97 -12.50 12.30 8.82
C ARG A 97 -12.58 10.78 8.78
N ASP A 98 -13.24 10.15 9.74
CA ASP A 98 -13.36 8.69 9.80
C ASP A 98 -14.09 8.15 8.56
N ILE A 99 -15.19 8.80 8.14
CA ILE A 99 -15.87 8.47 6.90
C ILE A 99 -14.92 8.64 5.71
N ALA A 100 -14.25 9.80 5.59
CA ALA A 100 -13.35 10.09 4.48
C ALA A 100 -12.18 9.10 4.37
N LEU A 101 -11.71 8.57 5.49
CA LEU A 101 -10.64 7.56 5.54
C LEU A 101 -11.11 6.16 5.10
N THR A 102 -12.41 5.89 5.00
CA THR A 102 -12.97 4.62 4.49
C THR A 102 -13.27 4.64 2.99
N ILE A 103 -13.16 5.80 2.33
CA ILE A 103 -13.45 5.96 0.91
C ILE A 103 -12.20 5.52 0.10
N PRO A 104 -12.34 4.60 -0.88
CA PRO A 104 -11.22 4.20 -1.74
C PRO A 104 -10.82 5.31 -2.71
N ASN A 105 -9.69 5.12 -3.39
CA ASN A 105 -9.25 6.07 -4.41
C ASN A 105 -10.17 6.07 -5.64
N LEU A 106 -10.19 7.19 -6.35
CA LEU A 106 -10.93 7.29 -7.61
C LEU A 106 -10.20 6.53 -8.71
N PRO A 107 -10.91 5.74 -9.54
CA PRO A 107 -10.30 5.12 -10.70
C PRO A 107 -9.89 6.18 -11.73
N ALA A 108 -8.75 5.98 -12.39
CA ALA A 108 -8.38 6.77 -13.56
C ALA A 108 -9.34 6.50 -14.72
N ASP A 109 -9.50 7.46 -15.62
CA ASP A 109 -10.56 7.40 -16.64
C ASP A 109 -10.32 6.30 -17.69
N GLU A 110 -9.06 5.88 -17.90
CA GLU A 110 -8.71 4.79 -18.81
C GLU A 110 -8.87 3.37 -18.22
N VAL A 111 -9.19 3.24 -16.93
CA VAL A 111 -9.37 1.91 -16.31
C VAL A 111 -10.68 1.30 -16.83
N PRO A 112 -10.66 0.06 -17.36
CA PRO A 112 -11.87 -0.59 -17.84
C PRO A 112 -12.88 -0.76 -16.70
N VAL A 113 -14.14 -0.46 -16.98
CA VAL A 113 -15.22 -0.69 -16.01
C VAL A 113 -15.52 -2.19 -15.96
N GLY A 114 -15.45 -2.75 -14.75
CA GLY A 114 -15.72 -4.17 -14.50
C GLY A 114 -16.06 -4.39 -13.04
N LYS A 115 -16.63 -5.56 -12.73
CA LYS A 115 -17.14 -5.91 -11.41
C LYS A 115 -16.12 -6.67 -10.57
N ASP A 116 -15.38 -7.58 -11.20
CA ASP A 116 -14.49 -8.52 -10.53
C ASP A 116 -13.36 -8.98 -11.48
N GLU A 117 -12.53 -9.92 -11.03
CA GLU A 117 -11.33 -10.35 -11.74
C GLU A 117 -11.58 -10.89 -13.16
N ASN A 118 -12.81 -11.31 -13.48
CA ASN A 118 -13.17 -11.85 -14.79
C ASN A 118 -13.32 -10.76 -15.86
N ASP A 119 -13.51 -9.51 -15.45
CA ASP A 119 -13.63 -8.35 -16.35
C ASP A 119 -12.28 -7.65 -16.60
N ASN A 120 -11.19 -8.18 -16.03
CA ASN A 120 -9.85 -7.68 -16.25
C ASN A 120 -9.40 -7.90 -17.71
N VAL A 121 -8.56 -7.00 -18.21
CA VAL A 121 -8.18 -6.98 -19.64
C VAL A 121 -6.70 -7.31 -19.81
N GLU A 122 -6.40 -8.31 -20.65
CA GLU A 122 -5.03 -8.60 -21.05
C GLU A 122 -4.49 -7.50 -21.98
N VAL A 123 -3.36 -6.92 -21.59
CA VAL A 123 -2.69 -5.82 -22.31
C VAL A 123 -1.62 -6.37 -23.24
N SER A 124 -0.83 -7.32 -22.73
CA SER A 124 0.26 -7.94 -23.47
C SER A 124 0.64 -9.26 -22.85
N ARG A 125 1.41 -10.06 -23.59
CA ARG A 125 2.00 -11.31 -23.13
C ARG A 125 3.41 -11.48 -23.64
N TRP A 126 4.22 -12.23 -22.89
CA TRP A 126 5.61 -12.49 -23.22
C TRP A 126 5.99 -13.94 -22.93
N GLY A 127 6.83 -14.52 -23.79
CA GLY A 127 7.26 -15.90 -23.71
C GLY A 127 6.20 -16.89 -24.22
N THR A 128 6.57 -18.18 -24.24
CA THR A 128 5.68 -19.28 -24.58
C THR A 128 5.77 -20.32 -23.47
N PRO A 129 4.65 -20.68 -22.82
CA PRO A 129 4.61 -21.79 -21.87
C PRO A 129 5.30 -23.04 -22.43
N ARG A 130 6.21 -23.63 -21.64
CA ARG A 130 6.93 -24.84 -22.03
C ARG A 130 5.95 -26.01 -22.19
N GLU A 131 6.13 -26.77 -23.26
CA GLU A 131 5.53 -28.10 -23.39
C GLU A 131 6.44 -29.14 -22.72
N PHE A 132 5.84 -30.00 -21.91
CA PHE A 132 6.54 -31.06 -21.19
C PHE A 132 6.22 -32.42 -21.81
N ASP A 133 7.24 -33.25 -22.00
CA ASP A 133 7.16 -34.63 -22.48
C ASP A 133 7.05 -35.66 -21.34
N PHE A 134 6.82 -35.18 -20.12
CA PHE A 134 6.62 -35.96 -18.90
C PHE A 134 5.51 -35.34 -18.02
N GLU A 135 5.05 -36.09 -17.02
CA GLU A 135 4.04 -35.62 -16.07
C GLU A 135 4.60 -34.49 -15.19
N ILE A 136 3.94 -33.33 -15.24
CA ILE A 136 4.33 -32.12 -14.54
C ILE A 136 4.14 -32.31 -13.02
N ARG A 137 5.18 -32.03 -12.24
CA ARG A 137 5.12 -31.99 -10.78
C ARG A 137 4.91 -30.56 -10.28
N ASP A 138 4.08 -30.39 -9.26
CA ASP A 138 3.93 -29.11 -8.57
C ASP A 138 5.18 -28.78 -7.73
N HIS A 139 5.36 -27.50 -7.41
CA HIS A 139 6.49 -27.05 -6.59
C HIS A 139 6.54 -27.71 -5.20
N VAL A 140 5.41 -28.17 -4.67
CA VAL A 140 5.38 -28.89 -3.38
C VAL A 140 6.04 -30.26 -3.51
N THR A 141 5.65 -31.05 -4.52
CA THR A 141 6.22 -32.36 -4.82
C THR A 141 7.71 -32.24 -5.13
N LEU A 142 8.10 -31.28 -5.95
CA LEU A 142 9.51 -30.98 -6.23
C LEU A 142 10.27 -30.59 -4.95
N GLY A 143 9.68 -29.75 -4.11
CA GLY A 143 10.25 -29.34 -2.83
C GLY A 143 10.43 -30.50 -1.85
N GLU A 144 9.50 -31.45 -1.81
CA GLU A 144 9.58 -32.67 -1.00
C GLU A 144 10.70 -33.60 -1.50
N MET A 145 10.79 -33.82 -2.83
CA MET A 145 11.85 -34.64 -3.45
C MET A 145 13.25 -34.16 -3.08
N HIS A 146 13.45 -32.84 -2.98
CA HIS A 146 14.74 -32.22 -2.66
C HIS A 146 14.93 -31.94 -1.16
N SER A 147 13.99 -32.36 -0.30
CA SER A 147 13.96 -31.97 1.13
C SER A 147 14.09 -30.46 1.35
N GLY A 148 13.61 -29.67 0.39
CA GLY A 148 13.84 -28.23 0.26
C GLY A 148 12.67 -27.37 0.70
N LEU A 149 11.43 -27.88 0.64
CA LEU A 149 10.23 -27.22 1.17
C LEU A 149 9.55 -28.13 2.21
N ASP A 150 9.59 -27.72 3.47
CA ASP A 150 9.07 -28.51 4.60
C ASP A 150 7.93 -27.77 5.29
N PHE A 151 6.70 -28.03 4.83
CA PHE A 151 5.48 -27.46 5.38
C PHE A 151 5.11 -28.09 6.73
N ALA A 152 5.39 -29.38 6.95
CA ALA A 152 5.11 -30.05 8.21
C ALA A 152 5.95 -29.49 9.36
N ALA A 153 7.24 -29.21 9.11
CA ALA A 153 8.07 -28.50 10.08
C ALA A 153 7.53 -27.10 10.38
N ALA A 154 7.06 -26.36 9.39
CA ALA A 154 6.47 -25.03 9.61
C ALA A 154 5.19 -25.08 10.43
N VAL A 155 4.32 -26.09 10.20
CA VAL A 155 3.13 -26.33 11.03
C VAL A 155 3.51 -26.62 12.48
N LYS A 156 4.57 -27.42 12.70
CA LYS A 156 5.08 -27.72 14.05
C LYS A 156 5.65 -26.48 14.76
N LEU A 157 6.32 -25.59 14.02
CA LEU A 157 6.95 -24.39 14.59
C LEU A 157 5.93 -23.25 14.85
N THR A 158 4.96 -23.09 13.94
CA THR A 158 4.08 -21.92 13.92
C THR A 158 2.61 -22.29 13.66
N GLY A 159 2.33 -22.96 12.54
CA GLY A 159 0.96 -23.25 12.10
C GLY A 159 0.83 -23.36 10.57
N SER A 160 -0.41 -23.42 10.07
CA SER A 160 -0.69 -23.46 8.63
C SER A 160 -0.22 -22.19 7.91
N ARG A 161 0.00 -22.27 6.59
CA ARG A 161 0.43 -21.15 5.72
C ARG A 161 1.80 -20.54 6.07
N PHE A 162 2.68 -21.36 6.65
CA PHE A 162 4.11 -21.09 6.79
C PHE A 162 4.91 -22.21 6.09
N VAL A 163 6.19 -21.95 5.80
CA VAL A 163 7.10 -22.94 5.20
C VAL A 163 8.49 -22.85 5.82
N VAL A 164 9.17 -23.98 5.95
CA VAL A 164 10.62 -24.03 6.20
C VAL A 164 11.31 -24.40 4.90
N MET A 165 12.17 -23.53 4.39
CA MET A 165 13.00 -23.83 3.23
C MET A 165 14.39 -24.33 3.67
N LYS A 166 14.96 -25.32 2.98
CA LYS A 166 16.27 -25.90 3.31
C LYS A 166 17.17 -26.04 2.07
N GLY A 167 18.48 -26.13 2.32
CA GLY A 167 19.47 -26.48 1.31
C GLY A 167 19.46 -25.60 0.06
N GLN A 168 19.56 -26.22 -1.10
CA GLN A 168 19.67 -25.54 -2.39
C GLN A 168 18.41 -24.75 -2.77
N ILE A 169 17.22 -25.19 -2.36
CA ILE A 169 15.96 -24.45 -2.60
C ILE A 169 15.94 -23.14 -1.79
N ALA A 170 16.31 -23.19 -0.51
CA ALA A 170 16.47 -21.97 0.29
C ALA A 170 17.53 -21.02 -0.30
N ARG A 171 18.60 -21.59 -0.86
CA ARG A 171 19.63 -20.82 -1.56
C ARG A 171 19.11 -20.17 -2.84
N MET A 172 18.28 -20.85 -3.62
CA MET A 172 17.64 -20.29 -4.82
C MET A 172 16.64 -19.19 -4.45
N HIS A 173 15.85 -19.36 -3.40
CA HIS A 173 14.99 -18.31 -2.86
C HIS A 173 15.78 -17.04 -2.53
N ARG A 174 16.91 -17.19 -1.82
CA ARG A 174 17.81 -16.07 -1.56
C ARG A 174 18.40 -15.50 -2.84
N ALA A 175 18.89 -16.33 -3.76
CA ALA A 175 19.46 -15.90 -5.04
C ALA A 175 18.47 -15.03 -5.85
N LEU A 176 17.19 -15.40 -5.87
CA LEU A 176 16.13 -14.60 -6.48
C LEU A 176 16.03 -13.20 -5.87
N SER A 177 15.98 -13.09 -4.54
CA SER A 177 15.91 -11.78 -3.87
C SER A 177 17.12 -10.90 -4.16
N GLN A 178 18.33 -11.48 -4.21
CA GLN A 178 19.57 -10.74 -4.48
C GLN A 178 19.62 -10.28 -5.94
N PHE A 179 19.31 -11.17 -6.89
CA PHE A 179 19.20 -10.81 -8.29
C PHE A 179 18.21 -9.67 -8.54
N MET A 180 17.05 -9.72 -7.89
CA MET A 180 16.04 -8.66 -7.99
C MET A 180 16.57 -7.32 -7.46
N LEU A 181 17.16 -7.29 -6.26
CA LEU A 181 17.74 -6.08 -5.67
C LEU A 181 18.85 -5.48 -6.55
N ASP A 182 19.82 -6.31 -6.96
CA ASP A 182 20.94 -5.87 -7.80
C ASP A 182 20.41 -5.31 -9.13
N LEU A 183 19.43 -5.96 -9.76
CA LEU A 183 18.83 -5.46 -10.99
C LEU A 183 18.19 -4.07 -10.79
N HIS A 184 17.39 -3.89 -9.74
CA HIS A 184 16.69 -2.63 -9.51
C HIS A 184 17.64 -1.49 -9.12
N THR A 185 18.68 -1.79 -8.36
CA THR A 185 19.66 -0.79 -7.90
C THR A 185 20.67 -0.44 -8.98
N GLU A 186 21.22 -1.42 -9.68
CA GLU A 186 22.29 -1.22 -10.66
C GLU A 186 21.76 -0.75 -12.03
N GLN A 187 20.56 -1.19 -12.44
CA GLN A 187 20.04 -0.94 -13.79
C GLN A 187 18.83 -0.03 -13.84
N HIS A 188 17.99 -0.04 -12.80
CA HIS A 188 16.72 0.71 -12.79
C HIS A 188 16.75 1.99 -11.93
N GLY A 189 17.87 2.29 -11.28
CA GLY A 189 18.08 3.54 -10.55
C GLY A 189 17.30 3.67 -9.24
N TYR A 190 16.96 2.54 -8.59
CA TYR A 190 16.37 2.55 -7.26
C TYR A 190 17.46 2.61 -6.18
N SER A 191 17.23 3.40 -5.13
CA SER A 191 18.04 3.35 -3.91
C SER A 191 17.61 2.17 -3.05
N GLU A 192 18.56 1.36 -2.59
CA GLU A 192 18.30 0.27 -1.65
C GLU A 192 18.02 0.80 -0.24
N ASN A 193 17.09 0.18 0.47
CA ASN A 193 16.71 0.55 1.83
C ASN A 193 16.52 -0.69 2.70
N TYR A 194 17.09 -0.66 3.91
CA TYR A 194 16.72 -1.55 4.99
C TYR A 194 15.72 -0.85 5.91
N VAL A 195 14.55 -1.42 6.11
CA VAL A 195 13.41 -0.77 6.80
C VAL A 195 12.92 -1.57 8.01
N PRO A 196 12.29 -0.92 9.00
CA PRO A 196 11.61 -1.63 10.09
C PRO A 196 10.47 -2.53 9.59
N TYR A 197 10.33 -3.72 10.18
CA TYR A 197 9.24 -4.66 9.86
C TYR A 197 8.03 -4.52 10.79
N LEU A 198 8.18 -3.77 11.89
CA LEU A 198 7.11 -3.32 12.75
C LEU A 198 6.93 -1.82 12.53
N VAL A 199 5.69 -1.39 12.34
CA VAL A 199 5.34 0.01 12.10
C VAL A 199 4.21 0.47 13.02
N ASN A 200 4.22 1.76 13.35
CA ASN A 200 3.16 2.39 14.14
C ASN A 200 1.89 2.63 13.30
N HIS A 201 0.81 3.02 13.98
CA HIS A 201 -0.48 3.26 13.34
C HIS A 201 -0.45 4.44 12.34
N ASP A 202 0.28 5.51 12.62
CA ASP A 202 0.38 6.66 11.70
C ASP A 202 0.90 6.22 10.33
N THR A 203 1.88 5.32 10.31
CA THR A 203 2.44 4.73 9.09
C THR A 203 1.37 3.95 8.31
N LEU A 204 0.58 3.13 9.00
CA LEU A 204 -0.52 2.36 8.38
C LEU A 204 -1.66 3.24 7.88
N TYR A 205 -1.96 4.35 8.58
CA TYR A 205 -2.92 5.35 8.12
C TYR A 205 -2.42 6.07 6.87
N GLY A 206 -1.11 6.35 6.80
CA GLY A 206 -0.44 6.98 5.65
C GLY A 206 -0.67 6.23 4.35
N THR A 207 -0.39 4.92 4.35
CA THR A 207 -0.50 4.08 3.15
C THR A 207 -1.89 3.46 2.93
N GLY A 208 -2.78 3.55 3.93
CA GLY A 208 -4.21 3.24 3.79
C GLY A 208 -4.64 1.85 4.27
N GLN A 209 -3.75 1.09 4.92
CA GLN A 209 -4.13 -0.13 5.62
C GLN A 209 -5.11 0.18 6.77
N LEU A 210 -4.88 1.27 7.51
CA LEU A 210 -5.84 1.77 8.48
C LEU A 210 -6.72 2.90 7.89
N PRO A 211 -8.01 2.96 8.33
CA PRO A 211 -8.64 2.14 9.38
C PRO A 211 -9.31 0.84 8.87
N LYS A 212 -9.46 0.67 7.55
CA LYS A 212 -10.37 -0.35 6.98
C LYS A 212 -9.86 -1.79 7.07
N PHE A 213 -8.55 -2.00 6.97
CA PHE A 213 -7.94 -3.32 6.79
C PHE A 213 -7.14 -3.76 8.03
N ALA A 214 -7.54 -3.32 9.23
CA ALA A 214 -6.88 -3.74 10.47
C ALA A 214 -6.87 -5.27 10.65
N GLY A 215 -7.91 -5.96 10.18
CA GLY A 215 -8.03 -7.42 10.23
C GLY A 215 -7.09 -8.17 9.29
N ASP A 216 -6.48 -7.48 8.32
CA ASP A 216 -5.54 -8.07 7.35
C ASP A 216 -4.10 -8.12 7.89
N LEU A 217 -3.87 -7.54 9.07
CA LEU A 217 -2.55 -7.34 9.68
C LEU A 217 -2.34 -8.21 10.91
N PHE A 218 -1.08 -8.54 11.19
CA PHE A 218 -0.66 -9.05 12.49
C PHE A 218 -0.28 -7.88 13.40
N HIS A 219 -0.91 -7.79 14.58
CA HIS A 219 -0.64 -6.76 15.59
C HIS A 219 0.18 -7.34 16.73
N THR A 220 1.15 -6.57 17.22
CA THR A 220 1.87 -6.91 18.45
C THR A 220 1.16 -6.33 19.66
N ARG A 221 1.27 -7.00 20.80
CA ARG A 221 0.87 -6.38 22.07
C ARG A 221 1.85 -5.24 22.39
N PRO A 222 1.38 -4.13 23.02
CA PRO A 222 2.28 -3.14 23.56
C PRO A 222 3.31 -3.77 24.50
N LEU A 223 4.53 -3.26 24.45
CA LEU A 223 5.56 -3.54 25.42
C LEU A 223 5.23 -2.85 26.74
N GLU A 224 5.54 -3.49 27.88
CA GLU A 224 5.25 -2.93 29.20
C GLU A 224 5.96 -1.58 29.43
N GLU A 225 7.20 -1.45 28.96
CA GLU A 225 8.00 -0.22 29.09
C GLU A 225 7.55 0.92 28.16
N GLU A 226 6.74 0.60 27.14
CA GLU A 226 6.28 1.53 26.10
C GLU A 226 4.76 1.41 25.90
N ALA A 227 3.99 1.24 26.99
CA ALA A 227 2.59 0.82 26.94
C ALA A 227 1.69 1.71 26.04
N ASP A 228 1.97 3.01 25.99
CA ASP A 228 1.19 3.98 25.22
C ASP A 228 1.72 4.23 23.80
N SER A 229 2.95 3.79 23.49
CA SER A 229 3.64 4.12 22.22
C SER A 229 4.02 2.92 21.36
N SER A 230 3.88 1.69 21.87
CA SER A 230 4.32 0.45 21.19
C SER A 230 3.19 -0.37 20.57
N ASN A 231 2.11 0.30 20.16
CA ASN A 231 1.07 -0.30 19.32
C ASN A 231 1.59 -0.42 17.87
N TYR A 232 2.15 -1.59 17.55
CA TYR A 232 2.73 -1.87 16.24
C TYR A 232 1.98 -2.98 15.51
N ALA A 233 2.10 -2.96 14.18
CA ALA A 233 1.75 -4.08 13.33
C ALA A 233 2.95 -4.50 12.48
N LEU A 234 3.00 -5.79 12.14
CA LEU A 234 3.94 -6.29 11.13
C LEU A 234 3.54 -5.78 9.74
N ILE A 235 4.53 -5.41 8.94
CA ILE A 235 4.29 -4.84 7.61
C ILE A 235 3.70 -5.89 6.64
N PRO A 236 2.61 -5.58 5.90
CA PRO A 236 2.07 -6.47 4.87
C PRO A 236 2.80 -6.35 3.52
N THR A 237 3.69 -5.36 3.41
CA THR A 237 4.52 -5.02 2.26
C THR A 237 5.51 -3.91 2.64
N ALA A 238 6.70 -3.87 2.03
CA ALA A 238 7.64 -2.77 2.17
C ALA A 238 7.11 -1.42 1.64
N GLU A 239 6.05 -1.41 0.82
CA GLU A 239 5.32 -0.18 0.44
C GLU A 239 5.00 0.67 1.68
N VAL A 240 4.57 0.03 2.78
CA VAL A 240 4.15 0.71 4.00
C VAL A 240 5.28 1.59 4.58
N PRO A 241 6.44 1.03 4.98
CA PRO A 241 7.54 1.84 5.50
C PRO A 241 8.18 2.73 4.43
N LEU A 242 8.40 2.25 3.20
CA LEU A 242 9.10 3.02 2.17
C LEU A 242 8.36 4.28 1.76
N THR A 243 7.04 4.18 1.51
CA THR A 243 6.26 5.35 1.08
C THR A 243 6.12 6.38 2.20
N ASN A 244 6.12 5.93 3.47
CA ASN A 244 6.06 6.82 4.63
C ASN A 244 7.39 7.54 4.92
N LEU A 245 8.49 7.21 4.24
CA LEU A 245 9.75 7.96 4.40
C LEU A 245 9.60 9.44 4.02
N VAL A 246 8.65 9.78 3.15
CA VAL A 246 8.36 11.17 2.75
C VAL A 246 7.18 11.80 3.51
N ARG A 247 6.71 11.16 4.59
CA ARG A 247 5.60 11.67 5.39
C ARG A 247 5.99 12.99 6.07
N ASP A 248 5.08 13.95 6.03
CA ASP A 248 5.23 15.30 6.57
C ASP A 248 6.36 16.14 5.93
N GLU A 249 6.90 15.72 4.78
CA GLU A 249 7.97 16.43 4.07
C GLU A 249 7.46 17.41 2.98
N ILE A 250 8.32 18.40 2.67
CA ILE A 250 8.20 19.26 1.48
C ILE A 250 9.47 19.10 0.65
N ILE A 251 9.38 18.28 -0.39
CA ILE A 251 10.49 17.89 -1.28
C ILE A 251 10.72 18.97 -2.34
N ASP A 252 11.98 19.29 -2.65
CA ASP A 252 12.32 20.12 -3.82
C ASP A 252 12.04 19.31 -5.08
N GLU A 253 11.30 19.85 -6.05
CA GLU A 253 10.97 19.12 -7.28
C GLU A 253 12.19 18.64 -8.07
N ASP A 254 13.37 19.28 -7.90
CA ASP A 254 14.64 18.82 -8.48
C ASP A 254 15.14 17.49 -7.91
N GLN A 255 14.61 17.04 -6.76
CA GLN A 255 14.91 15.75 -6.14
C GLN A 255 13.98 14.63 -6.61
N LEU A 256 12.94 14.94 -7.40
CA LEU A 256 12.01 13.95 -7.94
C LEU A 256 12.47 13.48 -9.33
N PRO A 257 12.34 12.18 -9.66
CA PRO A 257 11.69 11.14 -8.86
C PRO A 257 12.60 10.55 -7.77
N ILE A 258 12.03 10.28 -6.59
CA ILE A 258 12.68 9.44 -5.56
C ILE A 258 12.27 7.99 -5.83
N LYS A 259 13.23 7.12 -6.11
CA LYS A 259 13.03 5.70 -6.42
C LYS A 259 13.67 4.85 -5.33
N MET A 260 12.88 4.04 -4.64
CA MET A 260 13.32 3.23 -3.49
C MET A 260 12.96 1.75 -3.67
N THR A 261 13.87 0.86 -3.29
CA THR A 261 13.63 -0.58 -3.26
C THR A 261 14.05 -1.20 -1.92
N ALA A 262 13.38 -2.28 -1.52
CA ALA A 262 13.73 -3.05 -0.35
C ALA A 262 13.31 -4.51 -0.50
N HIS A 263 14.11 -5.43 0.06
CA HIS A 263 13.73 -6.83 0.29
C HIS A 263 13.27 -6.97 1.74
N THR A 264 12.04 -7.43 1.94
CA THR A 264 11.47 -7.63 3.28
C THR A 264 10.62 -8.88 3.35
N PRO A 265 10.53 -9.53 4.53
CA PRO A 265 9.39 -10.39 4.82
C PRO A 265 8.11 -9.55 4.89
N CYS A 266 7.02 -10.08 4.34
CA CYS A 266 5.69 -9.49 4.33
C CYS A 266 4.73 -10.39 5.12
N PHE A 267 3.91 -9.78 5.97
CA PHE A 267 3.02 -10.49 6.90
C PHE A 267 1.56 -10.16 6.64
N ARG A 268 0.74 -11.16 6.33
CA ARG A 268 -0.70 -10.98 6.06
C ARG A 268 -1.53 -12.02 6.80
N SER A 269 -2.62 -11.59 7.43
CA SER A 269 -3.53 -12.52 8.11
C SER A 269 -4.26 -13.43 7.11
N GLU A 270 -4.34 -13.04 5.83
CA GLU A 270 -5.06 -13.76 4.77
C GLU A 270 -6.51 -14.08 5.16
N ALA A 271 -7.14 -13.19 5.93
CA ALA A 271 -8.54 -13.30 6.34
C ALA A 271 -9.45 -13.45 5.11
N GLY A 272 -10.46 -14.34 5.20
CA GLY A 272 -11.39 -14.60 4.10
C GLY A 272 -10.88 -15.54 2.98
N SER A 273 -9.66 -16.06 3.08
CA SER A 273 -9.08 -16.97 2.06
C SER A 273 -9.40 -18.47 2.26
N TYR A 274 -10.49 -18.82 2.96
CA TYR A 274 -10.81 -20.21 3.30
C TYR A 274 -10.96 -21.08 2.04
N GLY A 275 -10.20 -22.19 1.98
CA GLY A 275 -10.22 -23.13 0.86
C GLY A 275 -9.47 -22.68 -0.41
N ARG A 276 -9.02 -21.42 -0.52
CA ARG A 276 -8.20 -20.93 -1.65
C ARG A 276 -6.71 -21.10 -1.37
N ASP A 277 -5.98 -21.65 -2.35
CA ASP A 277 -4.51 -21.83 -2.31
C ASP A 277 -4.03 -22.43 -0.98
N THR A 278 -4.65 -23.53 -0.54
CA THR A 278 -4.33 -24.19 0.75
C THR A 278 -3.04 -24.99 0.71
N ARG A 279 -2.62 -25.45 -0.48
CA ARG A 279 -1.38 -26.18 -0.72
C ARG A 279 -0.35 -25.28 -1.41
N GLY A 280 0.91 -25.34 -0.95
CA GLY A 280 2.03 -24.68 -1.61
C GLY A 280 2.33 -23.27 -1.13
N LEU A 281 3.13 -22.52 -1.90
CA LEU A 281 3.71 -21.23 -1.51
C LEU A 281 2.93 -19.99 -2.01
N ILE A 282 1.85 -20.18 -2.76
CA ILE A 282 1.17 -19.07 -3.45
C ILE A 282 0.54 -18.05 -2.47
N ARG A 283 0.07 -18.53 -1.31
CA ARG A 283 -0.63 -17.72 -0.30
C ARG A 283 -0.21 -18.10 1.12
N MET A 284 0.81 -17.44 1.63
CA MET A 284 1.41 -17.66 2.95
C MET A 284 1.12 -16.48 3.90
N HIS A 285 1.13 -16.73 5.21
CA HIS A 285 1.10 -15.65 6.20
C HIS A 285 2.37 -14.82 6.20
N GLN A 286 3.50 -15.45 5.86
CA GLN A 286 4.79 -14.82 5.69
C GLN A 286 5.36 -15.18 4.32
N PHE A 287 5.75 -14.18 3.55
CA PHE A 287 6.42 -14.35 2.25
C PHE A 287 7.40 -13.20 2.01
N ASP A 288 8.47 -13.45 1.26
CA ASP A 288 9.42 -12.40 0.90
C ASP A 288 9.01 -11.69 -0.38
N LYS A 289 9.29 -10.38 -0.42
CA LYS A 289 9.04 -9.54 -1.59
C LYS A 289 10.17 -8.52 -1.75
N VAL A 290 10.58 -8.29 -2.99
CA VAL A 290 11.37 -7.12 -3.37
C VAL A 290 10.39 -6.08 -3.88
N GLU A 291 10.34 -4.94 -3.21
CA GLU A 291 9.40 -3.86 -3.52
C GLU A 291 10.08 -2.74 -4.28
N MET A 292 9.34 -2.11 -5.18
CA MET A 292 9.68 -0.85 -5.82
C MET A 292 8.67 0.22 -5.37
N VAL A 293 9.16 1.38 -4.94
CA VAL A 293 8.35 2.56 -4.64
C VAL A 293 8.91 3.74 -5.41
N GLN A 294 8.04 4.55 -6.03
CA GLN A 294 8.41 5.82 -6.62
C GLN A 294 7.58 6.97 -6.01
N ILE A 295 8.25 8.05 -5.67
CA ILE A 295 7.64 9.34 -5.31
C ILE A 295 7.97 10.31 -6.44
N VAL A 296 6.93 10.84 -7.08
CA VAL A 296 7.09 11.55 -8.37
C VAL A 296 6.26 12.83 -8.41
N ARG A 297 6.57 13.70 -9.37
CA ARG A 297 5.73 14.85 -9.69
C ARG A 297 4.38 14.35 -10.24
N PRO A 298 3.26 14.99 -9.90
CA PRO A 298 1.93 14.60 -10.36
C PRO A 298 1.81 14.25 -11.86
N GLU A 299 2.36 15.12 -12.71
CA GLU A 299 2.37 15.04 -14.17
C GLU A 299 3.13 13.83 -14.73
N ASP A 300 4.08 13.27 -13.98
CA ASP A 300 4.92 12.15 -14.43
C ASP A 300 4.35 10.79 -14.04
N SER A 301 3.35 10.75 -13.15
CA SER A 301 2.93 9.52 -12.47
C SER A 301 2.43 8.40 -13.39
N MET A 302 1.75 8.72 -14.49
CA MET A 302 1.32 7.67 -15.44
C MET A 302 2.49 7.09 -16.24
N ALA A 303 3.48 7.93 -16.60
CA ALA A 303 4.70 7.44 -17.25
C ALA A 303 5.55 6.60 -16.28
N ALA A 304 5.63 7.01 -15.02
CA ALA A 304 6.29 6.26 -13.96
C ALA A 304 5.65 4.87 -13.73
N LEU A 305 4.32 4.75 -13.88
CA LEU A 305 3.64 3.45 -13.79
C LEU A 305 4.06 2.50 -14.91
N GLU A 306 4.13 2.98 -16.15
CA GLU A 306 4.61 2.17 -17.28
C GLU A 306 6.07 1.75 -17.07
N GLU A 307 6.92 2.68 -16.62
CA GLU A 307 8.33 2.40 -16.32
C GLU A 307 8.48 1.32 -15.23
N MET A 308 7.82 1.50 -14.09
CA MET A 308 7.87 0.57 -12.96
C MET A 308 7.32 -0.81 -13.31
N THR A 309 6.25 -0.87 -14.10
CA THR A 309 5.71 -2.13 -14.61
C THR A 309 6.74 -2.81 -15.52
N GLY A 310 7.39 -2.06 -16.41
CA GLY A 310 8.50 -2.53 -17.24
C GLY A 310 9.68 -3.07 -16.43
N HIS A 311 10.01 -2.46 -15.29
CA HIS A 311 11.04 -2.98 -14.39
C HIS A 311 10.66 -4.34 -13.76
N ALA A 312 9.40 -4.53 -13.36
CA ALA A 312 8.91 -5.82 -12.87
C ALA A 312 8.88 -6.87 -14.00
N GLU A 313 8.43 -6.48 -15.20
CA GLU A 313 8.46 -7.32 -16.40
C GLU A 313 9.89 -7.80 -16.72
N LYS A 314 10.89 -6.92 -16.55
CA LYS A 314 12.29 -7.24 -16.84
C LYS A 314 12.84 -8.38 -15.98
N VAL A 315 12.42 -8.49 -14.71
CA VAL A 315 12.77 -9.61 -13.82
C VAL A 315 12.30 -10.93 -14.43
N LEU A 316 11.03 -11.01 -14.86
CA LEU A 316 10.45 -12.22 -15.48
C LEU A 316 11.13 -12.56 -16.80
N GLN A 317 11.42 -11.56 -17.63
CA GLN A 317 12.09 -11.75 -18.92
C GLN A 317 13.51 -12.31 -18.75
N LEU A 318 14.30 -11.77 -17.82
CA LEU A 318 15.66 -12.24 -17.53
C LEU A 318 15.67 -13.65 -16.91
N LEU A 319 14.65 -13.97 -16.11
CA LEU A 319 14.43 -15.32 -15.57
C LEU A 319 13.84 -16.30 -16.60
N GLY A 320 13.50 -15.85 -17.82
CA GLY A 320 12.91 -16.71 -18.84
C GLY A 320 11.52 -17.26 -18.48
N LEU A 321 10.75 -16.54 -17.67
CA LEU A 321 9.43 -16.99 -17.20
C LEU A 321 8.30 -16.39 -18.06
N PRO A 322 7.49 -17.20 -18.77
CA PRO A 322 6.35 -16.70 -19.53
C PRO A 322 5.34 -16.00 -18.62
N TYR A 323 4.83 -14.85 -19.05
CA TYR A 323 3.87 -14.07 -18.28
C TYR A 323 2.89 -13.30 -19.18
N ARG A 324 1.83 -12.78 -18.56
CA ARG A 324 0.92 -11.82 -19.16
C ARG A 324 0.76 -10.59 -18.27
N LYS A 325 0.54 -9.45 -18.89
CA LYS A 325 0.25 -8.17 -18.23
C LYS A 325 -1.24 -7.89 -18.36
N ILE A 326 -1.89 -7.70 -17.23
CA ILE A 326 -3.32 -7.47 -17.09
C ILE A 326 -3.53 -6.06 -16.55
N ILE A 327 -4.43 -5.27 -17.14
CA ILE A 327 -4.95 -4.07 -16.49
C ILE A 327 -6.18 -4.46 -15.67
N LEU A 328 -6.17 -4.11 -14.38
CA LEU A 328 -7.29 -4.41 -13.51
C LEU A 328 -8.48 -3.51 -13.82
N CYS A 329 -9.68 -4.09 -13.79
CA CYS A 329 -10.92 -3.34 -13.92
C CYS A 329 -11.24 -2.56 -12.64
N THR A 330 -12.21 -1.65 -12.71
CA THR A 330 -12.60 -0.79 -11.58
C THR A 330 -12.99 -1.54 -10.30
N GLY A 331 -13.62 -2.72 -10.43
CA GLY A 331 -14.07 -3.55 -9.31
C GLY A 331 -13.00 -4.39 -8.64
N ASP A 332 -11.87 -4.63 -9.30
CA ASP A 332 -10.82 -5.56 -8.82
C ASP A 332 -9.56 -4.87 -8.28
N MET A 333 -9.38 -3.55 -8.49
CA MET A 333 -8.18 -2.89 -7.95
C MET A 333 -8.21 -2.71 -6.42
N GLY A 334 -7.02 -2.63 -5.84
CA GLY A 334 -6.82 -2.31 -4.42
C GLY A 334 -7.34 -0.93 -4.00
N PHE A 335 -7.56 -0.76 -2.69
CA PHE A 335 -8.19 0.40 -2.07
C PHE A 335 -7.55 1.75 -2.41
N GLY A 336 -6.22 1.80 -2.44
CA GLY A 336 -5.46 3.04 -2.69
C GLY A 336 -5.19 3.33 -4.17
N ALA A 337 -5.28 2.33 -5.06
CA ALA A 337 -4.86 2.49 -6.45
C ALA A 337 -5.88 3.29 -7.27
N CYS A 338 -5.41 4.19 -8.14
CA CYS A 338 -6.22 4.78 -9.20
C CYS A 338 -6.14 3.97 -10.50
N LYS A 339 -5.02 3.25 -10.73
CA LYS A 339 -4.78 2.35 -11.86
C LYS A 339 -3.76 1.29 -11.46
N THR A 340 -3.97 0.04 -11.85
CA THR A 340 -3.09 -1.09 -11.54
C THR A 340 -2.87 -1.98 -12.74
N TYR A 341 -1.62 -2.41 -12.93
CA TYR A 341 -1.26 -3.55 -13.76
C TYR A 341 -0.83 -4.72 -12.89
N ASP A 342 -1.42 -5.89 -13.14
CA ASP A 342 -0.95 -7.15 -12.59
C ASP A 342 -0.09 -7.88 -13.63
N LEU A 343 1.03 -8.41 -13.17
CA LEU A 343 1.80 -9.40 -13.93
C LEU A 343 1.44 -10.77 -13.40
N GLU A 344 1.04 -11.66 -14.29
CA GLU A 344 0.72 -13.04 -13.97
C GLU A 344 1.68 -13.98 -14.68
N VAL A 345 2.37 -14.82 -13.91
CA VAL A 345 3.37 -15.78 -14.42
C VAL A 345 2.75 -17.14 -14.68
N TRP A 346 3.24 -17.85 -15.69
CA TRP A 346 2.79 -19.20 -16.00
C TRP A 346 3.16 -20.20 -14.88
N VAL A 347 2.18 -20.96 -14.41
CA VAL A 347 2.34 -22.01 -13.40
C VAL A 347 1.94 -23.37 -14.02
N PRO A 348 2.91 -24.17 -14.50
CA PRO A 348 2.66 -25.40 -15.24
C PRO A 348 1.68 -26.37 -14.56
N ALA A 349 1.85 -26.66 -13.26
CA ALA A 349 1.01 -27.64 -12.58
C ALA A 349 -0.45 -27.19 -12.43
N GLN A 350 -0.73 -25.90 -12.58
CA GLN A 350 -2.08 -25.33 -12.53
C GLN A 350 -2.64 -25.02 -13.92
N ASN A 351 -1.83 -25.18 -14.98
CA ASN A 351 -2.20 -24.87 -16.37
C ASN A 351 -2.85 -23.48 -16.53
N THR A 352 -2.31 -22.49 -15.82
CA THR A 352 -2.81 -21.12 -15.84
C THR A 352 -1.72 -20.11 -15.48
N TYR A 353 -2.03 -18.83 -15.64
CA TYR A 353 -1.21 -17.74 -15.13
C TYR A 353 -1.67 -17.36 -13.71
N ARG A 354 -0.72 -17.05 -12.82
CA ARG A 354 -0.98 -16.61 -11.44
C ARG A 354 -0.26 -15.29 -11.18
N GLU A 355 -0.95 -14.36 -10.54
CA GLU A 355 -0.40 -13.06 -10.13
C GLU A 355 0.96 -13.25 -9.40
N ILE A 356 1.97 -12.51 -9.83
CA ILE A 356 3.32 -12.49 -9.22
C ILE A 356 3.77 -11.07 -8.87
N SER A 357 3.12 -10.06 -9.44
CA SER A 357 3.33 -8.65 -9.15
C SER A 357 2.04 -7.86 -9.39
N SER A 358 1.82 -6.86 -8.55
CA SER A 358 0.85 -5.80 -8.76
C SER A 358 1.60 -4.45 -8.74
N CYS A 359 1.42 -3.64 -9.78
CA CYS A 359 2.04 -2.33 -9.97
C CYS A 359 0.95 -1.25 -10.05
N SER A 360 0.96 -0.30 -9.12
CA SER A 360 -0.11 0.68 -8.96
C SER A 360 0.39 2.12 -9.01
N ASN A 361 -0.38 2.98 -9.70
CA ASN A 361 -0.37 4.41 -9.45
C ASN A 361 -1.42 4.71 -8.37
N VAL A 362 -1.00 5.40 -7.31
CA VAL A 362 -1.84 5.73 -6.15
C VAL A 362 -2.27 7.20 -6.17
N TRP A 363 -1.85 7.94 -7.19
CA TRP A 363 -2.10 9.37 -7.32
C TRP A 363 -1.66 10.11 -6.05
N ASP A 364 -2.35 11.17 -5.67
CA ASP A 364 -2.12 11.91 -4.43
C ASP A 364 -2.81 11.28 -3.19
N PHE A 365 -3.35 10.05 -3.28
CA PHE A 365 -4.19 9.47 -2.23
C PHE A 365 -3.42 9.20 -0.93
N GLN A 366 -2.26 8.56 -1.02
CA GLN A 366 -1.37 8.33 0.13
C GLN A 366 -0.67 9.63 0.53
N ALA A 367 -0.18 10.40 -0.45
CA ALA A 367 0.44 11.70 -0.20
C ALA A 367 -0.45 12.62 0.64
N ARG A 368 -1.78 12.62 0.40
CA ARG A 368 -2.74 13.39 1.21
C ARG A 368 -2.89 12.86 2.64
N ARG A 369 -2.80 11.55 2.88
CA ARG A 369 -2.82 10.98 4.23
C ARG A 369 -1.54 11.31 5.00
N MET A 370 -0.41 11.26 4.30
CA MET A 370 0.93 11.51 4.84
C MET A 370 1.34 12.99 4.82
N GLN A 371 0.53 13.87 4.22
CA GLN A 371 0.92 15.26 3.96
C GLN A 371 2.30 15.40 3.25
N ALA A 372 2.63 14.44 2.38
CA ALA A 372 3.86 14.45 1.57
C ALA A 372 3.68 15.41 0.38
N ARG A 373 4.53 16.43 0.29
CA ARG A 373 4.39 17.53 -0.67
C ARG A 373 5.68 17.78 -1.44
N CYS A 374 5.55 18.42 -2.59
CA CYS A 374 6.65 18.97 -3.35
C CYS A 374 6.43 20.46 -3.65
N ARG A 375 7.52 21.13 -4.03
CA ARG A 375 7.51 22.53 -4.44
C ARG A 375 8.62 22.79 -5.45
N SER A 376 8.23 23.40 -6.56
CA SER A 376 9.13 24.02 -7.51
C SER A 376 9.74 25.31 -6.92
N LYS A 377 11.04 25.57 -7.14
CA LYS A 377 11.73 26.80 -6.66
C LYS A 377 11.01 28.12 -6.94
N PRO A 378 10.40 28.36 -8.12
CA PRO A 378 9.66 29.60 -8.37
C PRO A 378 8.32 29.68 -7.63
N ASP A 379 7.79 28.56 -7.13
CA ASP A 379 6.43 28.49 -6.60
C ASP A 379 6.35 28.82 -5.11
N LYS A 380 5.36 29.67 -4.78
CA LYS A 380 5.04 29.99 -3.39
C LYS A 380 4.17 28.94 -2.69
N LYS A 381 3.51 28.06 -3.46
CA LYS A 381 2.59 27.05 -2.94
C LYS A 381 3.17 25.66 -3.14
N THR A 382 3.02 24.82 -2.13
CA THR A 382 3.33 23.39 -2.22
C THR A 382 2.15 22.64 -2.83
N ARG A 383 2.41 21.52 -3.50
CA ARG A 383 1.41 20.57 -3.98
C ARG A 383 1.73 19.17 -3.50
N LEU A 384 0.74 18.26 -3.49
CA LEU A 384 0.98 16.86 -3.13
C LEU A 384 1.82 16.18 -4.21
N VAL A 385 2.72 15.28 -3.81
CA VAL A 385 3.39 14.34 -4.72
C VAL A 385 2.41 13.23 -5.14
N HIS A 386 2.75 12.48 -6.18
CA HIS A 386 2.11 11.18 -6.44
C HIS A 386 3.01 10.05 -5.95
N THR A 387 2.38 8.97 -5.52
CA THR A 387 3.08 7.77 -5.07
C THR A 387 2.73 6.58 -5.96
N LEU A 388 3.72 5.72 -6.16
CA LEU A 388 3.60 4.48 -6.90
C LEU A 388 4.28 3.35 -6.15
N ASN A 389 3.77 2.14 -6.29
CA ASN A 389 4.39 0.94 -5.77
C ASN A 389 4.19 -0.25 -6.71
N GLY A 390 5.15 -1.16 -6.73
CA GLY A 390 5.14 -2.32 -7.60
C GLY A 390 6.01 -3.44 -7.03
N SER A 391 5.55 -4.68 -7.15
CA SER A 391 6.37 -5.82 -6.75
C SER A 391 7.42 -6.12 -7.83
N GLY A 392 8.68 -6.27 -7.46
CA GLY A 392 9.78 -6.59 -8.38
C GLY A 392 10.60 -7.83 -7.98
N LEU A 393 10.06 -8.91 -7.41
CA LEU A 393 8.70 -9.47 -7.43
C LEU A 393 8.36 -10.06 -6.05
N ALA A 394 7.20 -10.73 -5.93
CA ALA A 394 6.97 -11.66 -4.82
C ALA A 394 7.91 -12.88 -4.94
N VAL A 395 8.93 -12.96 -4.08
CA VAL A 395 10.05 -13.91 -4.20
C VAL A 395 9.56 -15.35 -4.08
N GLY A 396 8.66 -15.63 -3.13
CA GLY A 396 8.09 -16.97 -2.94
C GLY A 396 7.29 -17.47 -4.16
N ARG A 397 6.49 -16.60 -4.79
CA ARG A 397 5.76 -16.94 -6.03
C ARG A 397 6.71 -17.08 -7.22
N THR A 398 7.79 -16.29 -7.25
CA THR A 398 8.84 -16.44 -8.28
C THR A 398 9.56 -17.78 -8.14
N LEU A 399 9.84 -18.22 -6.92
CA LEU A 399 10.40 -19.55 -6.66
C LEU A 399 9.48 -20.66 -7.18
N VAL A 400 8.16 -20.56 -6.95
CA VAL A 400 7.19 -21.51 -7.53
C VAL A 400 7.34 -21.58 -9.05
N ALA A 401 7.33 -20.42 -9.71
CA ALA A 401 7.44 -20.34 -11.16
C ALA A 401 8.77 -20.92 -11.67
N VAL A 402 9.90 -20.64 -11.02
CA VAL A 402 11.20 -21.22 -11.39
C VAL A 402 11.18 -22.74 -11.22
N MET A 403 10.78 -23.24 -10.04
CA MET A 403 10.76 -24.68 -9.77
C MET A 403 9.92 -25.46 -10.79
N GLU A 404 8.73 -24.96 -11.13
CA GLU A 404 7.83 -25.67 -12.03
C GLU A 404 8.20 -25.51 -13.51
N ASN A 405 8.68 -24.34 -13.96
CA ASN A 405 9.02 -24.13 -15.38
C ASN A 405 10.37 -24.78 -15.76
N TYR A 406 11.31 -24.86 -14.81
CA TYR A 406 12.66 -25.39 -15.04
C TYR A 406 12.84 -26.85 -14.59
N GLN A 407 11.75 -27.54 -14.23
CA GLN A 407 11.82 -28.95 -13.85
C GLN A 407 12.28 -29.83 -15.02
N GLN A 408 13.00 -30.90 -14.67
CA GLN A 408 13.45 -31.96 -15.55
C GLN A 408 12.68 -33.25 -15.25
N ALA A 409 12.70 -34.22 -16.18
CA ALA A 409 11.92 -35.46 -16.06
C ALA A 409 12.23 -36.24 -14.76
N ASP A 410 13.49 -36.24 -14.34
CA ASP A 410 13.99 -36.90 -13.12
C ASP A 410 13.74 -36.10 -11.83
N GLY A 411 13.10 -34.93 -11.93
CA GLY A 411 12.76 -34.08 -10.80
C GLY A 411 13.85 -33.06 -10.43
N ARG A 412 15.02 -33.07 -11.07
CA ARG A 412 15.98 -31.96 -10.93
C ARG A 412 15.38 -30.66 -11.44
N ILE A 413 15.89 -29.54 -10.95
CA ILE A 413 15.45 -28.20 -11.36
C ILE A 413 16.65 -27.49 -11.96
N GLU A 414 16.54 -27.10 -13.23
CA GLU A 414 17.56 -26.27 -13.87
C GLU A 414 17.59 -24.88 -13.24
N VAL A 415 18.79 -24.38 -12.96
CA VAL A 415 18.98 -23.04 -12.42
C VAL A 415 18.99 -22.04 -13.58
N PRO A 416 18.06 -21.05 -13.60
CA PRO A 416 18.06 -19.99 -14.61
C PRO A 416 19.44 -19.35 -14.73
N GLU A 417 19.89 -19.08 -15.95
CA GLU A 417 21.26 -18.61 -16.23
C GLU A 417 21.64 -17.39 -15.38
N VAL A 418 20.74 -16.41 -15.26
CA VAL A 418 20.96 -15.18 -14.48
C VAL A 418 21.11 -15.42 -12.97
N LEU A 419 20.67 -16.57 -12.45
CA LEU A 419 20.81 -16.94 -11.04
C LEU A 419 22.07 -17.76 -10.76
N ARG A 420 22.72 -18.34 -11.79
CA ARG A 420 23.92 -19.17 -11.60
C ARG A 420 25.05 -18.42 -10.87
N PRO A 421 25.35 -17.13 -11.14
CA PRO A 421 26.34 -16.37 -10.37
C PRO A 421 26.03 -16.31 -8.86
N TYR A 422 24.76 -16.06 -8.51
CA TYR A 422 24.27 -16.06 -7.11
C TYR A 422 24.27 -17.46 -6.48
N MET A 423 24.27 -18.49 -7.33
CA MET A 423 24.33 -19.89 -6.95
C MET A 423 25.71 -20.53 -7.17
N ASN A 424 26.81 -19.76 -7.16
CA ASN A 424 28.19 -20.26 -7.27
C ASN A 424 28.38 -21.19 -8.47
N GLY A 425 27.80 -20.81 -9.61
CA GLY A 425 27.85 -21.57 -10.85
C GLY A 425 27.04 -22.87 -10.85
N LEU A 426 26.18 -23.12 -9.84
CA LEU A 426 25.33 -24.31 -9.82
C LEU A 426 24.35 -24.30 -11.00
N GLU A 427 24.34 -25.36 -11.80
CA GLU A 427 23.49 -25.48 -12.99
C GLU A 427 22.16 -26.18 -12.71
N TYR A 428 22.12 -27.11 -11.74
CA TYR A 428 20.92 -27.87 -11.36
C TYR A 428 20.80 -28.03 -9.84
N ILE A 429 19.57 -28.09 -9.34
CA ILE A 429 19.22 -28.56 -7.98
C ILE A 429 18.83 -30.04 -8.06
N GLY A 430 19.34 -30.83 -7.12
CA GLY A 430 19.08 -32.28 -7.01
C GLY A 430 20.29 -33.14 -7.36
#